data_AF-A0AAD2G5N3-F1
#
_entry.id   AF-A0AAD2G5N3-F1
#
_cell.length_a   1.000
_cell.length_b   1.000
_cell.length_c   1.000
_cell.angle_alpha   90.00
_cell.angle_beta   90.00
_cell.angle_gamma   90.00
#
_symmetry.space_group_name_H-M   'P 1'
#
loop_
_entity.id
_entity.type
_entity.pdbx_description
1 polymer ?
#
loop_
_entity_poly.entity_id
_entity_poly.type
_entity_poly.pdbx_seq_one_letter_code
_entity_poly.pdbx_strand_id
1 'polypeptide(L)'
;MGHSSSGGGRGRMISQKFKSNTSSTVVKHLFSTKDENNGKARLSNKDAKERVIDYIQASGIKCSEDMVKSIRDGKSIDFNAIAPRLDAPTQTEVVARETEMAQNKILYSAKLDENMRRSAYFETNKRTVKSNIMLKFVTKAMDIKLQGEADFTTTLEDPIELLKRIERFMKKSADAEYDFLDFWEANQKLFAMKQGTTETLMHFKERFLRQADLLQALYGVAWFRNFAVKTKAYAAIASTDTAAQDKFKDDIFEAVLATGFLCNCYQTRTAPLMLDGSGLLSKDGQQSTRYVEDSHGCDQESGSEPLPRKIPAK
;
A
#
# COMPACT_ATOMS: atom_id res chain seq x y z
N MET A 1 34.26 77.92 12.08
CA MET A 1 34.66 76.56 11.65
C MET A 1 34.06 75.61 12.68
N GLY A 2 32.91 74.98 12.49
CA GLY A 2 32.52 74.19 11.32
C GLY A 2 32.94 72.75 11.57
N HIS A 3 32.06 71.92 12.15
CA HIS A 3 31.84 70.53 11.75
C HIS A 3 30.68 69.91 12.53
N SER A 4 29.72 69.40 11.76
CA SER A 4 28.57 68.59 12.14
C SER A 4 28.92 67.11 12.23
N SER A 5 28.25 66.38 13.12
CA SER A 5 27.90 64.94 13.01
C SER A 5 26.96 64.65 14.21
N SER A 6 25.65 64.48 14.04
CA SER A 6 24.91 63.34 13.51
C SER A 6 25.31 61.99 14.12
N GLY A 7 24.39 61.37 14.87
CA GLY A 7 24.41 59.94 15.11
C GLY A 7 23.85 59.49 16.46
N GLY A 8 22.70 58.80 16.46
CA GLY A 8 22.46 57.74 17.44
C GLY A 8 21.22 57.84 18.34
N GLY A 9 20.08 58.30 17.83
CA GLY A 9 18.78 58.04 18.48
C GLY A 9 18.48 56.54 18.51
N ARG A 10 18.73 55.87 19.64
CA ARG A 10 18.32 54.47 19.88
C ARG A 10 16.81 54.41 20.14
N GLY A 11 16.04 54.41 19.05
CA GLY A 11 14.65 53.97 19.06
C GLY A 11 14.60 52.49 19.39
N ARG A 12 14.17 52.18 20.61
CA ARG A 12 13.96 50.82 21.12
C ARG A 12 12.73 50.24 20.40
N MET A 13 12.91 49.68 19.20
CA MET A 13 11.87 48.92 18.51
C MET A 13 11.54 47.70 19.36
N ILE A 14 10.40 47.75 20.05
CA ILE A 14 9.73 46.58 20.59
C ILE A 14 9.36 45.73 19.38
N SER A 15 10.12 44.67 19.12
CA SER A 15 9.69 43.63 18.20
C SER A 15 8.50 42.94 18.87
N GLN A 16 7.29 43.45 18.62
CA GLN A 16 6.10 42.63 18.73
C GLN A 16 6.29 41.51 17.73
N LYS A 17 6.78 40.37 18.22
CA LYS A 17 6.66 39.09 17.53
C LYS A 17 5.17 38.90 17.34
N PHE A 18 4.67 39.29 16.17
CA PHE A 18 3.42 38.77 15.66
C PHE A 18 3.60 37.26 15.62
N LYS A 19 3.13 36.58 16.67
CA LYS A 19 2.85 35.16 16.62
C LYS A 19 1.80 35.04 15.54
N SER A 20 2.23 34.70 14.32
CA SER A 20 1.32 34.15 13.33
C SER A 20 0.79 32.86 13.95
N ASN A 21 -0.40 32.95 14.55
CA ASN A 21 -1.25 31.79 14.73
C ASN A 21 -1.70 31.38 13.32
N THR A 22 -0.80 30.79 12.54
CA THR A 22 -1.19 29.93 11.44
C THR A 22 -1.67 28.63 12.08
N SER A 23 -2.85 28.71 12.71
CA SER A 23 -3.66 27.55 13.05
C SER A 23 -4.18 26.97 11.73
N SER A 24 -3.30 26.32 10.98
CA SER A 24 -3.71 25.32 10.00
C SER A 24 -3.73 23.96 10.67
N THR A 25 -4.53 23.83 11.73
CA THR A 25 -5.00 22.53 12.22
C THR A 25 -6.01 21.94 11.23
N VAL A 26 -5.66 21.89 9.95
CA VAL A 26 -6.14 20.80 9.12
C VAL A 26 -5.38 19.61 9.68
N VAL A 27 -6.05 18.77 10.46
CA VAL A 27 -5.49 17.51 10.95
C VAL A 27 -5.18 16.67 9.71
N LYS A 28 -3.99 16.87 9.14
CA LYS A 28 -3.45 16.02 8.10
C LYS A 28 -3.23 14.65 8.73
N HIS A 29 -3.58 13.60 8.00
CA HIS A 29 -3.33 12.20 8.39
C HIS A 29 -4.26 11.63 9.47
N LEU A 30 -5.57 11.58 9.16
CA LEU A 30 -6.59 10.93 9.99
C LEU A 30 -6.53 9.40 9.96
N PHE A 31 -6.11 8.82 8.84
CA PHE A 31 -5.96 7.40 8.64
C PHE A 31 -4.49 7.01 8.80
N SER A 32 -4.15 6.39 9.94
CA SER A 32 -2.79 6.03 10.33
C SER A 32 -2.71 4.59 10.85
N THR A 33 -1.61 3.89 10.50
CA THR A 33 -1.24 2.60 11.09
C THR A 33 -0.64 2.80 12.49
N LYS A 34 -0.67 1.78 13.36
CA LYS A 34 -0.39 1.96 14.81
C LYS A 34 1.04 2.48 15.05
N ASP A 35 1.96 2.10 14.18
CA ASP A 35 3.39 2.45 14.22
C ASP A 35 3.67 3.97 14.20
N GLU A 36 2.77 4.79 13.65
CA GLU A 36 3.03 6.22 13.45
C GLU A 36 2.45 7.12 14.55
N ASN A 37 1.48 6.65 15.35
CA ASN A 37 0.67 7.55 16.19
C ASN A 37 1.24 7.86 17.58
N ASN A 38 2.45 7.41 17.91
CA ASN A 38 3.26 7.81 19.08
C ASN A 38 2.44 8.17 20.36
N GLY A 39 1.51 7.29 20.75
CA GLY A 39 0.68 7.45 21.96
C GLY A 39 -0.49 8.46 21.88
N LYS A 40 -0.77 9.12 20.75
CA LYS A 40 -1.93 10.01 20.58
C LYS A 40 -3.21 9.22 20.30
N ALA A 41 -4.32 9.68 20.87
CA ALA A 41 -5.64 9.10 20.65
C ALA A 41 -5.98 9.03 19.16
N ARG A 42 -6.30 7.82 18.68
CA ARG A 42 -6.75 7.57 17.31
C ARG A 42 -8.15 8.13 17.11
N LEU A 43 -8.38 8.76 15.96
CA LEU A 43 -9.75 9.00 15.49
C LEU A 43 -10.38 7.67 15.11
N SER A 44 -11.63 7.47 15.50
CA SER A 44 -12.40 6.31 15.05
C SER A 44 -12.50 6.32 13.53
N ASN A 45 -12.60 5.15 12.90
CA ASN A 45 -12.87 5.07 11.46
C ASN A 45 -14.14 5.84 11.08
N LYS A 46 -15.15 5.82 11.96
CA LYS A 46 -16.39 6.60 11.80
C LYS A 46 -16.10 8.10 11.75
N ASP A 47 -15.31 8.61 12.69
CA ASP A 47 -14.96 10.03 12.76
C ASP A 47 -14.09 10.45 11.57
N ALA A 48 -13.19 9.58 11.14
CA ALA A 48 -12.35 9.83 9.98
C ALA A 48 -13.15 9.85 8.66
N LYS A 49 -14.15 8.96 8.52
CA LYS A 49 -15.11 9.01 7.41
C LYS A 49 -15.94 10.30 7.42
N GLU A 50 -16.43 10.74 8.57
CA GLU A 50 -17.20 11.99 8.63
C GLU A 50 -16.35 13.21 8.25
N ARG A 51 -15.07 13.26 8.66
CA ARG A 51 -14.18 14.35 8.20
C ARG A 51 -13.90 14.34 6.71
N VAL A 52 -13.87 13.16 6.07
CA VAL A 52 -13.80 13.07 4.60
C VAL A 52 -15.05 13.66 3.97
N ILE A 53 -16.23 13.34 4.52
CA ILE A 53 -17.51 13.88 4.08
C ILE A 53 -17.55 15.41 4.22
N ASP A 54 -17.22 15.93 5.40
CA ASP A 54 -17.19 17.37 5.69
C ASP A 54 -16.28 18.11 4.69
N TYR A 55 -15.11 17.53 4.40
CA TYR A 55 -14.19 18.09 3.43
C TYR A 55 -14.74 18.09 2.00
N ILE A 56 -15.38 17.00 1.58
CA ILE A 56 -16.00 16.92 0.24
C ILE A 56 -17.09 17.99 0.11
N GLN A 57 -17.95 18.13 1.12
CA GLN A 57 -18.99 19.16 1.14
C GLN A 57 -18.41 20.59 1.10
N ALA A 58 -17.31 20.82 1.82
CA ALA A 58 -16.63 22.12 1.83
C ALA A 58 -15.81 22.42 0.56
N SER A 59 -15.45 21.39 -0.22
CA SER A 59 -14.53 21.51 -1.36
C SER A 59 -15.15 22.14 -2.62
N GLY A 60 -16.46 22.43 -2.62
CA GLY A 60 -17.15 23.08 -3.74
C GLY A 60 -17.28 22.18 -4.99
N ILE A 61 -17.16 20.86 -4.82
CA ILE A 61 -17.34 19.90 -5.91
C ILE A 61 -18.81 19.92 -6.36
N LYS A 62 -19.04 20.04 -7.67
CA LYS A 62 -20.38 20.00 -8.26
C LYS A 62 -21.01 18.62 -8.05
N CYS A 63 -22.29 18.58 -7.67
CA CYS A 63 -23.03 17.34 -7.43
C CYS A 63 -22.29 16.42 -6.43
N SER A 64 -21.71 17.01 -5.38
CA SER A 64 -20.99 16.25 -4.36
C SER A 64 -21.91 15.39 -3.49
N GLU A 65 -23.21 15.68 -3.49
CA GLU A 65 -24.23 15.04 -2.65
C GLU A 65 -24.32 13.54 -2.93
N ASP A 66 -24.26 13.15 -4.20
CA ASP A 66 -24.28 11.74 -4.61
C ASP A 66 -23.04 10.97 -4.11
N MET A 67 -21.88 11.64 -4.12
CA MET A 67 -20.64 11.07 -3.59
C MET A 67 -20.67 10.95 -2.07
N VAL A 68 -21.14 12.00 -1.39
CA VAL A 68 -21.32 12.00 0.07
C VAL A 68 -22.26 10.88 0.51
N LYS A 69 -23.40 10.72 -0.18
CA LYS A 69 -24.34 9.63 0.07
C LYS A 69 -23.68 8.26 -0.12
N SER A 70 -22.95 8.08 -1.21
CA SER A 70 -22.26 6.83 -1.50
C SER A 70 -21.19 6.47 -0.45
N ILE A 71 -20.48 7.47 0.09
CA ILE A 71 -19.50 7.27 1.16
C ILE A 71 -20.19 6.90 2.49
N ARG A 72 -21.31 7.54 2.83
CA ARG A 72 -22.10 7.22 4.03
C ARG A 72 -22.68 5.81 3.97
N ASP A 73 -23.25 5.45 2.83
CA ASP A 73 -23.89 4.15 2.61
C ASP A 73 -22.86 3.03 2.34
N GLY A 74 -21.61 3.39 2.05
CA GLY A 74 -20.54 2.46 1.71
C GLY A 74 -20.79 1.71 0.39
N LYS A 75 -21.59 2.27 -0.51
CA LYS A 75 -22.02 1.66 -1.76
C LYS A 75 -22.14 2.71 -2.86
N SER A 76 -21.59 2.41 -4.03
CA SER A 76 -21.69 3.26 -5.22
C SER A 76 -23.15 3.30 -5.71
N ILE A 77 -23.63 4.49 -6.06
CA ILE A 77 -24.96 4.67 -6.67
C ILE A 77 -24.94 4.09 -8.09
N ASP A 78 -25.95 3.28 -8.41
CA ASP A 78 -26.21 2.83 -9.78
C ASP A 78 -27.23 3.76 -10.45
N PHE A 79 -26.74 4.64 -11.34
CA PHE A 79 -27.55 5.61 -12.07
C PHE A 79 -28.49 4.99 -13.10
N ASN A 80 -28.25 3.74 -13.52
CA ASN A 80 -29.15 3.02 -14.40
C ASN A 80 -30.36 2.47 -13.63
N ALA A 81 -30.13 2.01 -12.39
CA ALA A 81 -31.21 1.52 -11.53
C ALA A 81 -32.18 2.64 -11.10
N ILE A 82 -31.69 3.88 -10.96
CA ILE A 82 -32.50 5.06 -10.63
C ILE A 82 -32.91 5.89 -11.86
N ALA A 83 -32.69 5.37 -13.07
CA ALA A 83 -33.04 6.07 -14.29
C ALA A 83 -34.55 6.41 -14.32
N PRO A 84 -34.93 7.64 -14.71
CA PRO A 84 -36.32 8.02 -14.86
C PRO A 84 -37.06 7.07 -15.82
N ARG A 85 -38.36 6.93 -15.63
CA ARG A 85 -39.24 6.21 -16.56
C ARG A 85 -40.31 7.16 -17.06
N LEU A 86 -40.80 6.92 -18.27
CA LEU A 86 -41.90 7.70 -18.81
C LEU A 86 -43.18 7.31 -18.09
N ASP A 87 -43.82 8.29 -17.47
CA ASP A 87 -45.07 8.10 -16.74
C ASP A 87 -46.21 7.83 -17.73
N ALA A 88 -47.01 6.80 -17.45
CA ALA A 88 -48.19 6.48 -18.24
C ALA A 88 -49.24 7.57 -18.04
N PRO A 89 -49.95 8.00 -19.11
CA PRO A 89 -51.01 8.98 -18.97
C PRO A 89 -52.16 8.41 -18.12
N THR A 90 -52.73 9.26 -17.29
CA THR A 90 -53.85 8.92 -16.38
C THR A 90 -55.20 9.34 -16.96
N GLN A 91 -55.21 10.26 -17.93
CA GLN A 91 -56.43 10.76 -18.57
C GLN A 91 -57.04 9.73 -19.53
N THR A 92 -58.36 9.59 -19.46
CA THR A 92 -59.15 8.71 -20.35
C THR A 92 -59.57 9.40 -21.64
N GLU A 93 -59.83 10.71 -21.57
CA GLU A 93 -60.25 11.52 -22.71
C GLU A 93 -59.10 11.71 -23.71
N VAL A 94 -59.37 11.56 -25.01
CA VAL A 94 -58.33 11.41 -26.04
C VAL A 94 -57.42 12.64 -26.12
N VAL A 95 -57.99 13.84 -26.13
CA VAL A 95 -57.23 15.09 -26.30
C VAL A 95 -56.44 15.42 -25.02
N ALA A 96 -57.07 15.24 -23.85
CA ALA A 96 -56.40 15.41 -22.56
C ALA A 96 -55.22 14.43 -22.39
N ARG A 97 -55.38 13.18 -22.81
CA ARG A 97 -54.35 12.13 -22.76
C ARG A 97 -53.17 12.42 -23.68
N GLU A 98 -53.40 12.91 -24.90
CA GLU A 98 -52.31 13.30 -25.81
C GLU A 98 -51.50 14.47 -25.25
N THR A 99 -52.20 15.45 -24.65
CA THR A 99 -51.57 16.61 -24.01
C THR A 99 -50.74 16.20 -22.80
N GLU A 100 -51.28 15.34 -21.92
CA GLU A 100 -50.57 14.77 -20.77
C GLU A 100 -49.36 13.95 -21.22
N MET A 101 -49.50 13.12 -22.26
CA MET A 101 -48.39 12.34 -22.79
C MET A 101 -47.27 13.23 -23.35
N ALA A 102 -47.61 14.34 -24.00
CA ALA A 102 -46.62 15.32 -24.47
C ALA A 102 -45.89 15.99 -23.29
N GLN A 103 -46.61 16.37 -22.23
CA GLN A 103 -46.01 16.91 -21.00
C GLN A 103 -45.10 15.88 -20.32
N ASN A 104 -45.54 14.64 -20.18
CA ASN A 104 -44.75 13.55 -19.58
C ASN A 104 -43.48 13.28 -20.38
N LYS A 105 -43.50 13.36 -21.71
CA LYS A 105 -42.31 13.22 -22.56
C LYS A 105 -41.28 14.33 -22.30
N ILE A 106 -41.73 15.58 -22.17
CA ILE A 106 -40.84 16.73 -21.88
C ILE A 106 -40.22 16.60 -20.48
N LEU A 107 -41.04 16.23 -19.48
CA LEU A 107 -40.53 16.01 -18.12
C LEU A 107 -39.57 14.82 -18.07
N TYR A 108 -39.87 13.75 -18.79
CA TYR A 108 -39.01 12.58 -18.88
C TYR A 108 -37.65 12.93 -19.51
N SER A 109 -37.61 13.66 -20.62
CA SER A 109 -36.34 14.06 -21.24
C SER A 109 -35.51 14.93 -20.30
N ALA A 110 -36.12 15.91 -19.64
CA ALA A 110 -35.42 16.77 -18.67
C ALA A 110 -34.86 15.98 -17.48
N LYS A 111 -35.64 15.02 -16.93
CA LYS A 111 -35.17 14.13 -15.87
C LYS A 111 -34.03 13.22 -16.34
N LEU A 112 -34.11 12.72 -17.57
CA LEU A 112 -33.10 11.84 -18.15
C LEU A 112 -31.77 12.58 -18.36
N ASP A 113 -31.83 13.79 -18.90
CA ASP A 113 -30.67 14.65 -19.08
C ASP A 113 -29.98 14.95 -17.74
N GLU A 114 -30.77 15.26 -16.71
CA GLU A 114 -30.25 15.47 -15.36
C GLU A 114 -29.63 14.20 -14.76
N ASN A 115 -30.22 13.03 -14.99
CA ASN A 115 -29.66 11.75 -14.53
C ASN A 115 -28.32 11.45 -15.22
N MET A 116 -28.23 11.66 -16.54
CA MET A 116 -26.98 11.51 -17.29
C MET A 116 -25.93 12.50 -16.81
N ARG A 117 -26.31 13.76 -16.57
CA ARG A 117 -25.44 14.79 -16.03
C ARG A 117 -24.88 14.38 -14.67
N ARG A 118 -25.73 13.94 -13.73
CA ARG A 118 -25.32 13.46 -12.41
C ARG A 118 -24.39 12.27 -12.49
N SER A 119 -24.67 11.30 -13.37
CA SER A 119 -23.79 10.14 -13.60
C SER A 119 -22.40 10.57 -14.06
N ALA A 120 -22.29 11.52 -14.99
CA ALA A 120 -21.01 12.01 -15.48
C ALA A 120 -20.21 12.75 -14.39
N TYR A 121 -20.89 13.57 -13.58
CA TYR A 121 -20.27 14.22 -12.42
C TYR A 121 -19.82 13.20 -11.39
N PHE A 122 -20.60 12.16 -11.12
CA PHE A 122 -20.26 11.13 -10.15
C PHE A 122 -18.95 10.41 -10.50
N GLU A 123 -18.75 10.01 -11.76
CA GLU A 123 -17.51 9.39 -12.21
C GLU A 123 -16.30 10.34 -12.09
N THR A 124 -16.48 11.62 -12.43
CA THR A 124 -15.42 12.63 -12.26
C THR A 124 -15.08 12.86 -10.78
N ASN A 125 -16.11 12.87 -9.94
CA ASN A 125 -15.98 13.06 -8.50
C ASN A 125 -15.25 11.88 -7.84
N LYS A 126 -15.41 10.65 -8.32
CA LYS A 126 -14.69 9.48 -7.78
C LYS A 126 -13.18 9.69 -7.78
N ARG A 127 -12.63 10.11 -8.93
CA ARG A 127 -11.19 10.37 -9.09
C ARG A 127 -10.71 11.51 -8.19
N THR A 128 -11.50 12.58 -8.12
CA THR A 128 -11.18 13.75 -7.27
C THR A 128 -11.17 13.36 -5.80
N VAL A 129 -12.16 12.60 -5.35
CA VAL A 129 -12.28 12.14 -3.96
C VAL A 129 -11.18 11.16 -3.60
N LYS A 130 -10.88 10.17 -4.45
CA LYS A 130 -9.73 9.27 -4.26
C LYS A 130 -8.45 10.06 -4.03
N SER A 131 -8.17 11.03 -4.90
CA SER A 131 -6.98 11.88 -4.79
C SER A 131 -6.95 12.67 -3.48
N ASN A 132 -8.09 13.25 -3.08
CA ASN A 132 -8.19 13.97 -1.82
C ASN A 132 -7.97 13.07 -0.60
N ILE A 133 -8.53 11.85 -0.61
CA ILE A 133 -8.33 10.85 0.46
C ILE A 133 -6.84 10.55 0.60
N MET A 134 -6.18 10.16 -0.48
CA MET A 134 -4.76 9.79 -0.47
C MET A 134 -3.85 10.96 -0.04
N LEU A 135 -4.10 12.18 -0.53
CA LEU A 135 -3.24 13.33 -0.27
C LEU A 135 -3.43 13.94 1.13
N LYS A 136 -4.65 13.95 1.67
CA LYS A 136 -4.98 14.72 2.88
C LYS A 136 -5.25 13.85 4.11
N PHE A 137 -5.82 12.67 3.91
CA PHE A 137 -6.35 11.86 4.99
C PHE A 137 -5.47 10.66 5.32
N VAL A 138 -4.68 10.17 4.38
CA VAL A 138 -3.83 8.98 4.53
C VAL A 138 -2.42 9.38 4.99
N THR A 139 -1.79 8.59 5.87
CA THR A 139 -0.37 8.74 6.23
C THR A 139 0.56 8.15 5.17
N LYS A 140 1.85 8.51 5.22
CA LYS A 140 2.83 7.94 4.29
C LYS A 140 2.96 6.41 4.43
N ALA A 141 2.91 5.86 5.65
CA ALA A 141 2.96 4.40 5.81
C ALA A 141 1.69 3.72 5.26
N MET A 142 0.51 4.30 5.49
CA MET A 142 -0.74 3.76 4.94
C MET A 142 -0.77 3.87 3.41
N ASP A 143 -0.23 4.95 2.83
CA ASP A 143 -0.07 5.12 1.38
C ASP A 143 0.81 4.01 0.78
N ILE A 144 1.99 3.76 1.36
CA ILE A 144 2.89 2.67 0.93
C ILE A 144 2.17 1.31 1.02
N LYS A 145 1.42 1.05 2.09
CA LYS A 145 0.66 -0.21 2.25
C LYS A 145 -0.42 -0.36 1.18
N LEU A 146 -1.18 0.70 0.89
CA LEU A 146 -2.21 0.70 -0.15
C LEU A 146 -1.61 0.50 -1.54
N GLN A 147 -0.51 1.21 -1.86
CA GLN A 147 0.19 1.06 -3.14
C GLN A 147 0.83 -0.32 -3.33
N GLY A 148 1.12 -1.03 -2.24
CA GLY A 148 1.64 -2.40 -2.28
C GLY A 148 0.60 -3.46 -2.68
N GLU A 149 -0.69 -3.11 -2.72
CA GLU A 149 -1.75 -4.05 -3.07
C GLU A 149 -1.87 -4.25 -4.58
N ALA A 150 -2.09 -5.51 -4.99
CA ALA A 150 -2.18 -5.88 -6.40
C ALA A 150 -3.35 -5.19 -7.15
N ASP A 151 -4.39 -4.77 -6.42
CA ASP A 151 -5.59 -4.14 -6.97
C ASP A 151 -5.64 -2.61 -6.77
N PHE A 152 -4.50 -1.99 -6.46
CA PHE A 152 -4.40 -0.55 -6.21
C PHE A 152 -4.80 0.34 -7.40
N THR A 153 -4.40 -0.07 -8.62
CA THR A 153 -4.70 0.66 -9.85
C THR A 153 -6.02 0.26 -10.50
N THR A 154 -6.72 -0.74 -9.94
CA THR A 154 -7.97 -1.28 -10.49
C THR A 154 -9.12 -1.04 -9.52
N THR A 155 -9.36 -1.95 -8.59
CA THR A 155 -10.48 -1.88 -7.64
C THR A 155 -10.40 -0.65 -6.73
N LEU A 156 -9.19 -0.25 -6.33
CA LEU A 156 -8.98 0.92 -5.46
C LEU A 156 -8.99 2.26 -6.24
N GLU A 157 -9.35 2.28 -7.53
CA GLU A 157 -9.83 3.49 -8.21
C GLU A 157 -11.14 4.00 -7.60
N ASP A 158 -12.01 3.11 -7.13
CA ASP A 158 -13.25 3.52 -6.46
C ASP A 158 -12.92 4.02 -5.04
N PRO A 159 -13.20 5.29 -4.71
CA PRO A 159 -12.95 5.83 -3.38
C PRO A 159 -13.70 5.06 -2.27
N ILE A 160 -14.80 4.39 -2.57
CA ILE A 160 -15.59 3.63 -1.60
C ILE A 160 -14.85 2.35 -1.23
N GLU A 161 -14.31 1.63 -2.22
CA GLU A 161 -13.50 0.44 -1.97
C GLU A 161 -12.16 0.79 -1.33
N LEU A 162 -11.58 1.94 -1.69
CA LEU A 162 -10.43 2.51 -0.99
C LEU A 162 -10.72 2.73 0.50
N LEU A 163 -11.84 3.36 0.86
CA LEU A 163 -12.20 3.59 2.26
C LEU A 163 -12.47 2.29 3.02
N LYS A 164 -13.10 1.29 2.39
CA LYS A 164 -13.26 -0.06 2.97
C LYS A 164 -11.91 -0.74 3.20
N ARG A 165 -10.96 -0.57 2.28
CA ARG A 165 -9.60 -1.10 2.42
C ARG A 165 -8.84 -0.45 3.57
N ILE A 166 -8.88 0.87 3.63
CA ILE A 166 -8.31 1.65 4.73
C ILE A 166 -8.91 1.21 6.06
N GLU A 167 -10.22 1.01 6.13
CA GLU A 167 -10.88 0.49 7.31
C GLU A 167 -10.35 -0.89 7.72
N ARG A 168 -10.16 -1.81 6.76
CA ARG A 168 -9.55 -3.12 7.04
C ARG A 168 -8.13 -2.97 7.58
N PHE A 169 -7.31 -2.07 7.04
CA PHE A 169 -5.95 -1.84 7.55
C PHE A 169 -5.94 -1.20 8.94
N MET A 170 -6.85 -0.29 9.22
CA MET A 170 -7.02 0.26 10.57
C MET A 170 -7.44 -0.82 11.56
N LYS A 171 -8.42 -1.67 11.20
CA LYS A 171 -8.93 -2.77 12.03
C LYS A 171 -7.91 -3.87 12.23
N LYS A 172 -7.21 -4.32 11.18
CA LYS A 172 -6.11 -5.28 11.30
C LYS A 172 -5.01 -4.77 12.24
N SER A 173 -4.70 -3.47 12.23
CA SER A 173 -3.75 -2.89 13.21
C SER A 173 -4.31 -2.77 14.64
N ALA A 174 -5.61 -3.00 14.84
CA ALA A 174 -6.26 -3.06 16.15
C ALA A 174 -6.41 -4.52 16.63
N ASP A 175 -6.66 -5.47 15.71
CA ASP A 175 -6.78 -6.91 15.97
C ASP A 175 -5.41 -7.65 15.95
N ALA A 176 -4.35 -7.03 15.43
CA ALA A 176 -2.96 -7.50 15.54
C ALA A 176 -2.39 -7.22 16.95
N GLU A 177 -3.02 -7.81 17.96
CA GLU A 177 -2.45 -7.91 19.31
C GLU A 177 -1.31 -8.93 19.40
N TYR A 178 -0.93 -9.57 18.29
CA TYR A 178 0.07 -10.63 18.27
C TYR A 178 1.24 -10.25 17.35
N ASP A 179 2.29 -9.66 17.93
CA ASP A 179 3.58 -9.42 17.24
C ASP A 179 4.09 -10.69 16.53
N PHE A 180 3.78 -11.86 17.08
CA PHE A 180 4.10 -13.17 16.50
C PHE A 180 3.27 -13.51 15.26
N LEU A 181 2.04 -13.03 15.16
CA LEU A 181 1.20 -13.21 13.96
C LEU A 181 1.74 -12.36 12.81
N ASP A 182 2.13 -11.12 13.08
CA ASP A 182 2.75 -10.25 12.06
C ASP A 182 4.07 -10.84 11.55
N PHE A 183 4.89 -11.35 12.48
CA PHE A 183 6.10 -12.11 12.14
C PHE A 183 5.79 -13.33 11.25
N TRP A 184 4.78 -14.11 11.62
CA TRP A 184 4.38 -15.31 10.88
C TRP A 184 3.82 -14.98 9.49
N GLU A 185 2.95 -13.98 9.39
CA GLU A 185 2.39 -13.53 8.12
C GLU A 185 3.46 -12.98 7.18
N ALA A 186 4.40 -12.19 7.70
CA ALA A 186 5.50 -11.65 6.90
C ALA A 186 6.37 -12.76 6.29
N ASN A 187 6.62 -13.81 7.07
CA ASN A 187 7.34 -15.01 6.62
C ASN A 187 6.56 -15.77 5.56
N GLN A 188 5.28 -16.06 5.83
CA GLN A 188 4.41 -16.75 4.87
C GLN A 188 4.34 -15.99 3.54
N LYS A 189 4.23 -14.66 3.59
CA LYS A 189 4.22 -13.81 2.39
C LYS A 189 5.52 -13.96 1.61
N LEU A 190 6.69 -13.79 2.24
CA LEU A 190 7.97 -13.91 1.53
C LEU A 190 8.17 -15.29 0.89
N PHE A 191 7.84 -16.37 1.61
CA PHE A 191 8.01 -17.73 1.09
C PHE A 191 6.97 -18.13 0.04
N ALA A 192 5.78 -17.52 0.05
CA ALA A 192 4.74 -17.76 -0.94
C ALA A 192 4.90 -16.91 -2.21
N MET A 193 5.76 -15.88 -2.19
CA MET A 193 5.98 -15.03 -3.35
C MET A 193 6.57 -15.82 -4.52
N LYS A 194 5.92 -15.73 -5.67
CA LYS A 194 6.42 -16.25 -6.95
C LYS A 194 6.27 -15.15 -8.00
N GLN A 195 7.17 -15.16 -8.97
CA GLN A 195 7.04 -14.26 -10.12
C GLN A 195 5.75 -14.56 -10.89
N GLY A 196 4.92 -13.54 -11.10
CA GLY A 196 3.70 -13.68 -11.90
C GLY A 196 4.00 -13.96 -13.38
N THR A 197 3.07 -14.62 -14.08
CA THR A 197 3.22 -14.97 -15.51
C THR A 197 3.38 -13.74 -16.42
N THR A 198 2.70 -12.64 -16.07
CA THR A 198 2.74 -11.37 -16.81
C THR A 198 3.65 -10.31 -16.16
N GLU A 199 4.22 -10.60 -14.99
CA GLU A 199 5.05 -9.64 -14.22
C GLU A 199 6.47 -9.58 -14.79
N THR A 200 7.07 -8.40 -14.90
CA THR A 200 8.49 -8.27 -15.30
C THR A 200 9.42 -8.64 -14.15
N LEU A 201 10.66 -9.04 -14.45
CA LEU A 201 11.64 -9.39 -13.41
C LEU A 201 11.95 -8.22 -12.47
N MET A 202 12.00 -7.00 -13.01
CA MET A 202 12.27 -5.80 -12.22
C MET A 202 11.15 -5.53 -11.21
N HIS A 203 9.89 -5.60 -11.62
CA HIS A 203 8.76 -5.42 -10.71
C HIS A 203 8.69 -6.51 -9.64
N PHE A 204 9.01 -7.76 -10.01
CA PHE A 204 9.11 -8.85 -9.04
C PHE A 204 10.23 -8.60 -8.01
N LYS A 205 11.42 -8.16 -8.47
CA LYS A 205 12.55 -7.80 -7.60
C LYS A 205 12.17 -6.72 -6.59
N GLU A 206 11.52 -5.64 -7.05
CA GLU A 206 11.07 -4.57 -6.16
C GLU A 206 10.07 -5.07 -5.12
N ARG A 207 9.09 -5.89 -5.52
CA ARG A 207 8.13 -6.52 -4.60
C ARG A 207 8.83 -7.40 -3.57
N PHE A 208 9.76 -8.24 -4.02
CA PHE A 208 10.50 -9.17 -3.16
C PHE A 208 11.37 -8.42 -2.14
N LEU A 209 12.12 -7.41 -2.58
CA LEU A 209 12.96 -6.59 -1.69
C LEU A 209 12.13 -5.83 -0.66
N ARG A 210 10.98 -5.26 -1.04
CA ARG A 210 10.08 -4.60 -0.08
C ARG A 210 9.59 -5.54 1.02
N GLN A 211 9.28 -6.79 0.67
CA GLN A 211 8.87 -7.79 1.66
C GLN A 211 10.06 -8.26 2.53
N ALA A 212 11.24 -8.33 1.94
CA ALA A 212 12.47 -8.68 2.64
C ALA A 212 12.89 -7.61 3.66
N ASP A 213 12.82 -6.33 3.31
CA ASP A 213 13.12 -5.22 4.23
C ASP A 213 12.20 -5.25 5.47
N LEU A 214 10.92 -5.60 5.26
CA LEU A 214 9.96 -5.77 6.34
C LEU A 214 10.35 -6.93 7.27
N LEU A 215 10.81 -8.05 6.72
CA LEU A 215 11.32 -9.16 7.54
C LEU A 215 12.61 -8.81 8.26
N GLN A 216 13.52 -8.08 7.62
CA GLN A 216 14.76 -7.63 8.26
C GLN A 216 14.47 -6.78 9.50
N ALA A 217 13.47 -5.89 9.41
CA ALA A 217 13.02 -5.08 10.52
C ALA A 217 12.44 -5.92 11.68
N LEU A 218 11.76 -7.04 11.38
CA LEU A 218 11.15 -7.92 12.39
C LEU A 218 12.16 -8.88 13.04
N TYR A 219 13.10 -9.44 12.26
CA TYR A 219 14.13 -10.35 12.76
C TYR A 219 15.23 -9.66 13.58
N GLY A 220 15.55 -8.42 13.20
CA GLY A 220 16.72 -7.71 13.69
C GLY A 220 18.04 -8.30 13.19
N VAL A 221 19.11 -7.51 13.29
CA VAL A 221 20.43 -7.85 12.75
C VAL A 221 21.05 -9.07 13.46
N ALA A 222 20.81 -9.22 14.77
CA ALA A 222 21.41 -10.28 15.58
C ALA A 222 20.98 -11.69 15.14
N TRP A 223 19.74 -11.85 14.66
CA TRP A 223 19.23 -13.16 14.23
C TRP A 223 20.03 -13.70 13.04
N PHE A 224 20.26 -12.87 12.02
CA PHE A 224 21.02 -13.24 10.83
C PHE A 224 22.50 -13.47 11.12
N ARG A 225 23.12 -12.65 11.98
CA ARG A 225 24.50 -12.88 12.41
C ARG A 225 24.67 -14.22 13.13
N ASN A 226 23.71 -14.60 13.99
CA ASN A 226 23.72 -15.90 14.66
C ASN A 226 23.46 -17.07 13.70
N PHE A 227 22.62 -16.86 12.68
CA PHE A 227 22.43 -17.82 11.61
C PHE A 227 23.71 -18.04 10.80
N ALA A 228 24.42 -16.96 10.44
CA ALA A 228 25.68 -17.01 9.69
C ALA A 228 26.71 -17.94 10.34
N VAL A 229 26.90 -17.83 11.66
CA VAL A 229 27.85 -18.66 12.42
C VAL A 229 27.55 -20.16 12.31
N LYS A 230 26.29 -20.55 12.08
CA LYS A 230 25.88 -21.95 11.92
C LYS A 230 26.03 -22.48 10.49
N THR A 231 26.44 -21.64 9.54
CA THR A 231 26.58 -22.06 8.13
C THR A 231 27.92 -22.74 7.86
N LYS A 232 27.94 -23.65 6.88
CA LYS A 232 29.18 -24.30 6.40
C LYS A 232 30.17 -23.29 5.83
N ALA A 233 29.67 -22.24 5.18
CA ALA A 233 30.49 -21.17 4.60
C ALA A 233 31.26 -20.39 5.68
N TYR A 234 30.61 -20.07 6.82
CA TYR A 234 31.31 -19.45 7.95
C TYR A 234 32.39 -20.36 8.55
N ALA A 235 32.11 -21.67 8.68
CA ALA A 235 33.07 -22.64 9.19
C ALA A 235 34.30 -22.83 8.29
N ALA A 236 34.19 -22.50 6.99
CA ALA A 236 35.30 -22.54 6.05
C ALA A 236 36.21 -21.30 6.12
N ILE A 237 35.79 -20.24 6.82
CA ILE A 237 36.61 -19.04 7.04
C ILE A 237 37.61 -19.34 8.16
N ALA A 238 38.90 -19.04 7.93
CA ALA A 238 39.94 -19.22 8.94
C ALA A 238 39.58 -18.47 10.23
N SER A 239 39.71 -19.13 11.39
CA SER A 239 39.37 -18.55 12.70
C SER A 239 40.23 -17.34 13.08
N THR A 240 41.36 -17.16 12.40
CA THR A 240 42.28 -16.04 12.56
C THR A 240 41.85 -14.80 11.77
N ASP A 241 40.95 -14.93 10.80
CA ASP A 241 40.48 -13.81 9.97
C ASP A 241 39.14 -13.28 10.48
N THR A 242 39.22 -12.48 11.54
CA THR A 242 38.04 -11.88 12.19
C THR A 242 37.32 -10.90 11.27
N ALA A 243 38.04 -10.23 10.35
CA ALA A 243 37.46 -9.26 9.43
C ALA A 243 36.57 -9.94 8.37
N ALA A 244 37.03 -11.06 7.80
CA ALA A 244 36.22 -11.84 6.86
C ALA A 244 35.00 -12.47 7.54
N GLN A 245 35.13 -12.91 8.80
CA GLN A 245 34.01 -13.44 9.58
C GLN A 245 32.93 -12.40 9.85
N ASP A 246 33.30 -11.17 10.21
CA ASP A 246 32.33 -10.11 10.49
C ASP A 246 31.66 -9.60 9.21
N LYS A 247 32.41 -9.46 8.12
CA LYS A 247 31.82 -9.16 6.81
C LYS A 247 30.81 -10.22 6.38
N PHE A 248 31.14 -11.51 6.54
CA PHE A 248 30.21 -12.60 6.20
C PHE A 248 28.92 -12.54 7.03
N LYS A 249 29.01 -12.19 8.32
CA LYS A 249 27.83 -12.02 9.19
C LYS A 249 26.94 -10.86 8.75
N ASP A 250 27.50 -9.82 8.17
CA ASP A 250 26.74 -8.67 7.67
C ASP A 250 26.09 -8.95 6.30
N ASP A 251 26.80 -9.65 5.42
CA ASP A 251 26.35 -9.96 4.06
C ASP A 251 25.38 -11.16 3.99
N ILE A 252 25.28 -11.98 5.05
CA ILE A 252 24.50 -13.23 5.04
C ILE A 252 23.02 -13.02 4.69
N PHE A 253 22.44 -11.90 5.10
CA PHE A 253 21.04 -11.62 4.84
C PHE A 253 20.81 -11.44 3.35
N GLU A 254 21.67 -10.65 2.70
CA GLU A 254 21.63 -10.45 1.25
C GLU A 254 21.83 -11.77 0.50
N ALA A 255 22.73 -12.65 0.97
CA ALA A 255 22.92 -13.98 0.38
C ALA A 255 21.67 -14.87 0.48
N VAL A 256 20.98 -14.85 1.62
CA VAL A 256 19.71 -15.58 1.82
C VAL A 256 18.61 -15.02 0.91
N LEU A 257 18.51 -13.70 0.79
CA LEU A 257 17.55 -13.05 -0.09
C LEU A 257 17.83 -13.34 -1.56
N ALA A 258 19.09 -13.29 -1.98
CA ALA A 258 19.49 -13.65 -3.34
C ALA A 258 19.05 -15.08 -3.64
N THR A 259 19.35 -16.04 -2.74
CA THR A 259 18.94 -17.44 -2.91
C THR A 259 17.41 -17.58 -3.00
N GLY A 260 16.67 -16.95 -2.09
CA GLY A 260 15.20 -16.98 -2.11
C GLY A 260 14.60 -16.35 -3.37
N PHE A 261 15.17 -15.24 -3.84
CA PHE A 261 14.77 -14.58 -5.08
C PHE A 261 14.96 -15.50 -6.28
N LEU A 262 16.08 -16.22 -6.36
CA LEU A 262 16.36 -17.18 -7.43
C LEU A 262 15.40 -18.37 -7.42
N CYS A 263 15.09 -18.91 -6.23
CA CYS A 263 14.12 -20.00 -6.07
C CYS A 263 12.70 -19.61 -6.49
N ASN A 264 12.35 -18.32 -6.37
CA ASN A 264 11.01 -17.82 -6.62
C ASN A 264 10.81 -17.17 -8.00
N CYS A 265 11.92 -16.97 -8.74
CA CYS A 265 11.90 -16.55 -10.13
C CYS A 265 11.46 -17.67 -11.06
N TYR A 266 10.82 -17.32 -12.18
CA TYR A 266 10.35 -18.30 -13.15
C TYR A 266 11.53 -18.83 -13.97
N GLN A 267 12.08 -19.97 -13.56
CA GLN A 267 13.35 -20.54 -14.04
C GLN A 267 13.46 -20.61 -15.57
N THR A 268 12.40 -20.95 -16.29
CA THR A 268 12.44 -21.08 -17.77
C THR A 268 12.54 -19.74 -18.51
N ARG A 269 12.19 -18.61 -17.88
CA ARG A 269 12.33 -17.26 -18.48
C ARG A 269 13.58 -16.54 -17.97
N THR A 270 14.04 -16.84 -16.77
CA THR A 270 15.18 -16.17 -16.13
C THR A 270 16.51 -16.91 -16.25
N ALA A 271 16.52 -18.20 -16.64
CA ALA A 271 17.74 -18.97 -16.86
C ALA A 271 18.76 -18.33 -17.81
N PRO A 272 18.35 -17.71 -18.95
CA PRO A 272 19.32 -17.05 -19.84
C PRO A 272 20.01 -15.82 -19.22
N LEU A 273 19.29 -15.06 -18.39
CA LEU A 273 19.82 -13.87 -17.70
C LEU A 273 20.73 -14.24 -16.51
N MET A 274 20.49 -15.40 -15.89
CA MET A 274 21.30 -15.93 -14.79
C MET A 274 22.68 -16.41 -15.24
N LEU A 275 22.75 -16.96 -16.46
CA LEU A 275 23.98 -17.38 -17.11
C LEU A 275 24.83 -16.18 -17.59
N ASP A 276 24.22 -15.03 -17.86
CA ASP A 276 24.92 -13.80 -18.25
C ASP A 276 25.41 -12.99 -17.03
N GLY A 277 24.65 -13.00 -15.93
CA GLY A 277 25.00 -12.32 -14.67
C GLY A 277 26.06 -13.03 -13.81
N SER A 278 26.41 -14.28 -14.11
CA SER A 278 27.45 -15.04 -13.40
C SER A 278 28.86 -14.44 -13.60
N GLY A 279 29.03 -13.57 -14.60
CA GLY A 279 30.25 -12.77 -14.77
C GLY A 279 30.43 -11.63 -13.75
N LEU A 280 29.35 -11.18 -13.09
CA LEU A 280 29.40 -10.09 -12.09
C LEU A 280 29.59 -10.60 -10.66
N LEU A 281 29.14 -11.82 -10.36
CA LEU A 281 29.37 -12.47 -9.06
C LEU A 281 30.72 -13.21 -8.97
N SER A 282 31.52 -13.20 -10.04
CA SER A 282 32.80 -13.91 -10.10
C SER A 282 34.02 -13.07 -9.72
N LYS A 283 33.89 -11.76 -9.40
CA LYS A 283 35.07 -10.93 -9.14
C LYS A 283 35.53 -10.86 -7.69
N ASP A 284 34.72 -11.21 -6.70
CA ASP A 284 35.17 -11.30 -5.31
C ASP A 284 34.38 -12.38 -4.55
N GLY A 285 34.97 -13.58 -4.40
CA GLY A 285 34.42 -14.63 -3.53
C GLY A 285 33.93 -15.88 -4.27
N GLN A 286 34.86 -16.73 -4.70
CA GLN A 286 34.58 -18.07 -5.20
C GLN A 286 33.95 -18.98 -4.12
N GLN A 287 32.63 -18.94 -3.90
CA GLN A 287 31.90 -20.07 -3.26
C GLN A 287 30.42 -20.23 -3.69
N SER A 288 29.83 -19.33 -4.49
CA SER A 288 28.40 -19.40 -4.83
C SER A 288 28.04 -20.41 -5.94
N THR A 289 28.98 -20.79 -6.81
CA THR A 289 28.66 -21.63 -7.99
C THR A 289 28.55 -23.14 -7.70
N ARG A 290 28.89 -23.62 -6.50
CA ARG A 290 28.84 -25.07 -6.21
C ARG A 290 27.45 -25.61 -5.84
N TYR A 291 26.51 -24.76 -5.46
CA TYR A 291 25.19 -25.23 -5.00
C TYR A 291 24.18 -25.50 -6.13
N VAL A 292 24.44 -25.01 -7.35
CA VAL A 292 23.54 -25.22 -8.50
C VAL A 292 23.86 -26.54 -9.22
N GLU A 293 25.12 -26.95 -9.27
CA GLU A 293 25.51 -28.23 -9.92
C GLU A 293 25.07 -29.45 -9.08
N ASP A 294 25.16 -29.38 -7.75
CA ASP A 294 24.75 -30.50 -6.87
C ASP A 294 23.23 -30.71 -6.81
N SER A 295 22.42 -29.72 -7.18
CA SER A 295 20.95 -29.84 -7.19
C SER A 295 20.39 -30.41 -8.49
N HIS A 296 21.24 -30.68 -9.49
CA HIS A 296 20.87 -31.39 -10.73
C HIS A 296 21.26 -32.88 -10.71
N GLY A 297 21.77 -33.38 -9.59
CA GLY A 297 22.10 -34.80 -9.39
C GLY A 297 21.04 -35.62 -8.65
N CYS A 298 19.85 -35.07 -8.38
CA CYS A 298 18.81 -35.75 -7.61
C CYS A 298 17.67 -36.25 -8.51
N ASP A 299 18.02 -36.97 -9.57
CA ASP A 299 17.09 -37.78 -10.36
C ASP A 299 17.79 -39.10 -10.69
N GLN A 300 17.88 -40.02 -9.71
CA GLN A 300 17.84 -41.47 -9.94
C GLN A 300 17.90 -42.27 -8.62
N GLU A 301 17.02 -43.28 -8.58
CA GLU A 301 17.10 -44.52 -7.78
C GLU A 301 16.57 -44.57 -6.34
N SER A 302 15.31 -45.04 -6.26
CA SER A 302 14.84 -46.25 -5.56
C SER A 302 15.23 -46.52 -4.09
N GLY A 303 14.21 -46.82 -3.27
CA GLY A 303 14.39 -47.65 -2.07
C GLY A 303 13.45 -47.30 -0.93
N SER A 304 12.30 -47.96 -0.89
CA SER A 304 11.38 -47.97 0.25
C SER A 304 11.98 -48.73 1.45
N GLU A 305 12.12 -48.07 2.61
CA GLU A 305 12.05 -48.71 3.93
C GLU A 305 11.80 -47.66 5.04
N PRO A 306 10.82 -47.84 5.94
CA PRO A 306 10.56 -46.89 7.03
C PRO A 306 11.28 -47.30 8.32
N LEU A 307 12.10 -46.40 8.88
CA LEU A 307 12.70 -46.58 10.21
C LEU A 307 11.99 -45.75 11.30
N PRO A 308 12.03 -46.20 12.57
CA PRO A 308 10.95 -45.99 13.54
C PRO A 308 11.07 -44.69 14.34
N ARG A 309 9.93 -44.06 14.62
CA ARG A 309 9.81 -42.96 15.60
C ARG A 309 9.95 -43.51 17.01
N LYS A 310 11.04 -43.15 17.71
CA LYS A 310 11.08 -43.14 19.18
C LYS A 310 10.83 -41.71 19.66
N ILE A 311 9.68 -41.49 20.28
CA ILE A 311 9.36 -40.29 21.05
C ILE A 311 9.79 -40.59 22.49
N PRO A 312 10.73 -39.83 23.10
CA PRO A 312 10.92 -39.92 24.54
C PRO A 312 9.86 -39.06 25.24
N ALA A 313 9.03 -39.73 26.04
CA ALA A 313 8.21 -39.08 27.04
C ALA A 313 9.09 -38.69 28.25
N LYS A 314 9.03 -37.42 28.63
CA LYS A 314 9.05 -36.96 30.03
C LYS A 314 8.55 -35.52 30.09
#